data_AF-A0A4Z0KCC9-F1
#
_entry.id   AF-A0A4Z0KCC9-F1
#
_cell.length_a   1.000
_cell.length_b   1.000
_cell.length_c   1.000
_cell.angle_alpha   90.00
_cell.angle_beta   90.00
_cell.angle_gamma   90.00
#
_symmetry.space_group_name_H-M   'P 1'
#
loop_
_entity.id
_entity.type
_entity.pdbx_description
1 polymer ?
#
loop_
_entity_poly.entity_id
_entity_poly.type
_entity_poly.pdbx_seq_one_letter_code
_entity_poly.pdbx_strand_id
1 'polypeptide(L)'
;HGSLPTWPPGSDTWSEGGREVIHDREEQVAEIWNARFKVGPVPIFYSPYLQLPVGDKRRSGFLIPNAKYTTKNYFEFYLPYYWNIAPNMDATITPHYMHRRGNIMWENEFRYLTQAGAGLMELDYLPSDKVYEDEHPKEGDKHRWLFYWQHSGVMDQVWRFNVDYTKVSDSSYFNDFDSKYGSSTDGYATQKFSVGYAVQNFDATVSTKQFQVFNDQNTSSYSAEPQLDVNYYHNDLGPFDTRIYGQAVHFVNTKDNMPEATRVHLEPTINLPLSNRWGSLNTEAKLMATHYQQTNLDSYNSDPNNKNKLEDSVNRVMPQFKVEGTLVFESDMEIL
;
A
#
# COMPACT_ATOMS: atom_id res chain seq x y z
N HIS A 1 23.14 -31.22 29.05
CA HIS A 1 21.70 -30.95 28.93
C HIS A 1 21.37 -29.71 29.74
N GLY A 2 21.12 -28.59 29.05
CA GLY A 2 20.66 -27.34 29.68
C GLY A 2 19.20 -27.08 29.33
N SER A 3 18.44 -26.55 30.28
CA SER A 3 17.05 -26.11 30.10
C SER A 3 16.93 -24.67 30.59
N LEU A 4 16.25 -23.82 29.81
CA LEU A 4 15.98 -22.42 30.15
C LEU A 4 14.48 -22.25 30.43
N PRO A 5 14.01 -22.42 31.69
CA PRO A 5 12.67 -22.02 32.08
C PRO A 5 12.61 -20.50 32.29
N THR A 6 11.62 -19.83 31.71
CA THR A 6 11.37 -18.39 31.89
C THR A 6 10.33 -18.09 32.99
N TRP A 7 9.73 -19.10 33.61
CA TRP A 7 8.64 -18.98 34.59
C TRP A 7 9.10 -19.09 36.06
N PRO A 8 8.34 -18.52 37.02
CA PRO A 8 8.61 -18.69 38.44
C PRO A 8 8.52 -20.16 38.88
N PRO A 9 9.16 -20.53 40.01
CA PRO A 9 9.15 -21.90 40.51
C PRO A 9 7.72 -22.42 40.72
N GLY A 10 7.37 -23.53 40.09
CA GLY A 10 6.07 -24.20 40.24
C GLY A 10 5.16 -24.22 39.00
N SER A 11 5.53 -23.52 37.91
CA SER A 11 4.79 -23.56 36.64
C SER A 11 5.69 -24.04 35.50
N ASP A 12 5.39 -25.23 34.95
CA ASP A 12 6.13 -25.83 33.83
C ASP A 12 5.27 -25.77 32.55
N THR A 13 4.79 -24.57 32.20
CA THR A 13 3.87 -24.39 31.07
C THR A 13 4.56 -24.68 29.74
N TRP A 14 5.78 -24.17 29.57
CA TRP A 14 6.65 -24.49 28.44
C TRP A 14 8.11 -24.38 28.84
N SER A 15 8.97 -25.16 28.21
CA SER A 15 10.42 -25.11 28.40
C SER A 15 11.16 -25.37 27.10
N GLU A 16 12.30 -24.71 26.96
CA GLU A 16 13.21 -24.91 25.83
C GLU A 16 14.53 -25.47 26.34
N GLY A 17 15.04 -26.50 25.66
CA GLY A 17 16.29 -27.13 26.02
C GLY A 17 16.93 -27.85 24.85
N GLY A 18 18.26 -27.85 24.83
CA GLY A 18 19.06 -28.51 23.80
C GLY A 18 20.05 -29.51 24.38
N ARG A 19 20.78 -30.16 23.48
CA ARG A 19 21.96 -30.93 23.88
C ARG A 19 23.05 -29.97 24.39
N GLU A 20 23.20 -28.85 23.70
CA GLU A 20 24.19 -27.81 23.97
C GLU A 20 23.53 -26.44 23.86
N VAL A 21 23.76 -25.60 24.88
CA VAL A 21 23.21 -24.25 24.99
C VAL A 21 24.40 -23.33 25.25
N ILE A 22 24.67 -22.42 24.32
CA ILE A 22 25.76 -21.43 24.42
C ILE A 22 25.10 -20.07 24.59
N HIS A 23 25.39 -19.39 25.69
CA HIS A 23 24.93 -18.03 25.93
C HIS A 23 26.10 -17.07 25.76
N ASP A 24 26.06 -16.28 24.69
CA ASP A 24 27.03 -15.21 24.43
C ASP A 24 26.44 -13.87 24.86
N ARG A 25 27.07 -13.23 25.84
CA ARG A 25 26.62 -11.95 26.40
C ARG A 25 27.01 -10.74 25.56
N GLU A 26 28.11 -10.81 24.81
CA GLU A 26 28.54 -9.72 23.91
C GLU A 26 27.65 -9.68 22.68
N GLU A 27 27.35 -10.88 22.16
CA GLU A 27 26.47 -11.08 21.02
C GLU A 27 24.97 -11.08 21.40
N GLN A 28 24.65 -11.10 22.70
CA GLN A 28 23.29 -11.12 23.26
C GLN A 28 22.42 -12.25 22.68
N VAL A 29 22.99 -13.45 22.55
CA VAL A 29 22.35 -14.61 21.90
C VAL A 29 22.48 -15.88 22.75
N ALA A 30 21.42 -16.68 22.76
CA ALA A 30 21.45 -18.05 23.22
C ALA A 30 21.36 -18.98 22.01
N GLU A 31 22.44 -19.68 21.68
CA GLU A 31 22.47 -20.71 20.65
C GLU A 31 22.14 -22.06 21.27
N ILE A 32 21.18 -22.77 20.67
CA ILE A 32 20.69 -24.06 21.15
C ILE A 32 20.85 -25.08 20.02
N TRP A 33 21.79 -26.01 20.20
CA TRP A 33 21.96 -27.14 19.28
C TRP A 33 21.07 -28.31 19.70
N ASN A 34 20.39 -28.90 18.71
CA ASN A 34 19.36 -29.93 18.92
C ASN A 34 18.26 -29.44 19.88
N ALA A 35 17.76 -28.24 19.63
CA ALA A 35 16.73 -27.59 20.41
C ALA A 35 15.43 -28.42 20.42
N ARG A 36 14.82 -28.54 21.59
CA ARG A 36 13.51 -29.15 21.79
C ARG A 36 12.62 -28.17 22.54
N PHE A 37 11.55 -27.74 21.90
CA PHE A 37 10.48 -26.98 22.56
C PHE A 37 9.51 -27.96 23.20
N LYS A 38 9.23 -27.78 24.49
CA LYS A 38 8.33 -28.62 25.26
C LYS A 38 7.17 -27.82 25.83
N VAL A 39 5.98 -28.41 25.82
CA VAL A 39 4.84 -27.95 26.60
C VAL A 39 4.66 -28.94 27.75
N GLY A 40 4.94 -28.48 28.98
CA GLY A 40 5.22 -29.39 30.09
C GLY A 40 6.32 -30.41 29.76
N PRO A 41 6.09 -31.71 30.00
CA PRO A 41 7.10 -32.74 29.73
C PRO A 41 7.17 -33.18 28.24
N VAL A 42 6.22 -32.78 27.40
CA VAL A 42 6.07 -33.30 26.03
C VAL A 42 6.81 -32.41 25.03
N PRO A 43 7.83 -32.92 24.31
CA PRO A 43 8.47 -32.19 23.23
C PRO A 43 7.54 -32.12 22.01
N ILE A 44 7.23 -30.91 21.55
CA ILE A 44 6.33 -30.67 20.41
C ILE A 44 7.06 -30.15 19.17
N PHE A 45 8.26 -29.58 19.33
CA PHE A 45 9.06 -29.09 18.22
C PHE A 45 10.54 -29.41 18.42
N TYR A 46 11.21 -29.77 17.33
CA TYR A 46 12.64 -30.05 17.28
C TYR A 46 13.29 -29.20 16.19
N SER A 47 14.39 -28.55 16.52
CA SER A 47 15.27 -27.91 15.54
C SER A 47 16.71 -28.37 15.73
N PRO A 48 17.45 -28.72 14.66
CA PRO A 48 18.88 -28.99 14.74
C PRO A 48 19.68 -27.80 15.31
N TYR A 49 19.22 -26.57 15.06
CA TYR A 49 19.84 -25.34 15.51
C TYR A 49 18.78 -24.24 15.73
N LEU A 50 18.80 -23.59 16.89
CA LEU A 50 17.90 -22.50 17.23
C LEU A 50 18.72 -21.37 17.87
N GLN A 51 18.50 -20.12 17.44
CA GLN A 51 19.04 -18.93 18.09
C GLN A 51 17.90 -18.17 18.74
N LEU A 52 18.05 -17.85 20.02
CA LEU A 52 17.11 -17.00 20.75
C LEU A 52 17.80 -15.67 21.07
N PRO A 53 17.23 -14.53 20.65
CA PRO A 53 17.74 -13.23 21.06
C PRO A 53 17.52 -13.05 22.57
N VAL A 54 18.59 -12.74 23.29
CA VAL A 54 18.56 -12.45 24.74
C VAL A 54 18.73 -10.95 25.01
N GLY A 55 18.72 -10.14 23.94
CA GLY A 55 18.80 -8.67 23.95
C GLY A 55 18.24 -8.07 22.66
N ASP A 56 18.58 -6.81 22.38
CA ASP A 56 17.91 -6.02 21.33
C ASP A 56 18.51 -6.18 19.92
N LYS A 57 19.62 -6.93 19.80
CA LYS A 57 20.26 -7.21 18.51
C LYS A 57 19.37 -8.12 17.65
N ARG A 58 18.92 -7.61 16.50
CA ARG A 58 18.15 -8.39 15.51
C ARG A 58 19.01 -9.53 14.94
N ARG A 59 18.48 -10.76 14.92
CA ARG A 59 19.16 -11.95 14.38
C ARG A 59 18.23 -12.80 13.53
N SER A 60 18.80 -13.48 12.55
CA SER A 60 18.08 -14.42 11.69
C SER A 60 17.71 -15.70 12.42
N GLY A 61 16.54 -16.27 12.14
CA GLY A 61 16.09 -17.51 12.74
C GLY A 61 14.62 -17.82 12.43
N PHE A 62 14.22 -19.05 12.75
CA PHE A 62 12.82 -19.43 12.68
C PHE A 62 12.01 -18.70 13.75
N LEU A 63 10.92 -18.07 13.31
CA LEU A 63 9.89 -17.54 14.19
C LEU A 63 8.94 -18.68 14.60
N ILE A 64 8.09 -18.42 15.60
CA ILE A 64 7.13 -19.42 16.10
C ILE A 64 6.18 -19.81 14.95
N PRO A 65 6.10 -21.10 14.58
CA PRO A 65 5.16 -21.54 13.57
C PRO A 65 3.73 -21.44 14.08
N ASN A 66 2.80 -21.20 13.17
CA ASN A 66 1.36 -21.20 13.46
C ASN A 66 0.63 -22.12 12.49
N ALA A 67 -0.58 -22.51 12.89
CA ALA A 67 -1.48 -23.30 12.07
C ALA A 67 -2.88 -22.70 12.12
N LYS A 68 -3.61 -22.85 11.03
CA LYS A 68 -4.97 -22.35 10.87
C LYS A 68 -5.82 -23.40 10.17
N TYR A 69 -7.14 -23.32 10.37
CA TYR A 69 -8.09 -24.08 9.59
C TYR A 69 -9.14 -23.15 8.99
N THR A 70 -9.33 -23.17 7.67
CA THR A 70 -10.32 -22.36 6.97
C THR A 70 -11.22 -23.20 6.06
N THR A 71 -12.40 -22.70 5.72
CA THR A 71 -13.28 -23.36 4.74
C THR A 71 -12.71 -23.29 3.32
N LYS A 72 -11.89 -22.28 3.02
CA LYS A 72 -11.27 -22.07 1.71
C LYS A 72 -10.04 -22.95 1.52
N ASN A 73 -9.11 -23.02 2.46
CA ASN A 73 -7.83 -23.73 2.31
C ASN A 73 -7.72 -25.03 3.14
N TYR A 74 -8.71 -25.33 3.98
CA TYR A 74 -8.65 -26.39 4.99
C TYR A 74 -7.50 -26.17 5.96
N PHE A 75 -6.68 -27.19 6.22
CA PHE A 75 -5.53 -27.07 7.11
C PHE A 75 -4.43 -26.22 6.47
N GLU A 76 -3.95 -25.24 7.22
CA GLU A 76 -2.90 -24.30 6.86
C GLU A 76 -1.79 -24.32 7.91
N PHE A 77 -0.54 -24.27 7.48
CA PHE A 77 0.63 -24.23 8.36
C PHE A 77 1.67 -23.25 7.84
N TYR A 78 2.18 -22.37 8.70
CA TYR A 78 3.17 -21.37 8.33
C TYR A 78 4.45 -21.57 9.15
N LEU A 79 5.60 -21.49 8.48
CA LEU A 79 6.92 -21.62 9.09
C LEU A 79 7.80 -20.38 8.83
N PRO A 80 7.46 -19.22 9.41
CA PRO A 80 8.20 -17.98 9.17
C PRO A 80 9.68 -18.08 9.54
N TYR A 81 10.57 -17.70 8.62
CA TYR A 81 12.00 -17.58 8.83
C TYR A 81 12.41 -16.12 8.65
N TYR A 82 12.83 -15.49 9.75
CA TYR A 82 13.32 -14.13 9.74
C TYR A 82 14.81 -14.10 9.34
N TRP A 83 15.17 -13.19 8.45
CA TRP A 83 16.52 -12.98 7.94
C TRP A 83 16.91 -11.52 8.12
N ASN A 84 17.79 -11.26 9.08
CA ASN A 84 18.43 -9.95 9.22
C ASN A 84 19.57 -9.83 8.20
N ILE A 85 19.38 -9.02 7.16
CA ILE A 85 20.34 -8.88 6.05
C ILE A 85 21.39 -7.81 6.40
N ALA A 86 20.95 -6.64 6.84
CA ALA A 86 21.82 -5.55 7.31
C ALA A 86 21.04 -4.65 8.31
N PRO A 87 21.71 -3.73 9.04
CA PRO A 87 21.04 -2.90 10.05
C PRO A 87 19.81 -2.11 9.57
N ASN A 88 19.73 -1.83 8.27
CA ASN A 88 18.66 -1.07 7.64
C ASN A 88 17.78 -1.91 6.70
N MET A 89 17.94 -3.24 6.64
CA MET A 89 17.13 -4.12 5.79
C MET A 89 16.99 -5.53 6.38
N ASP A 90 15.77 -6.05 6.38
CA ASP A 90 15.48 -7.41 6.79
C ASP A 90 14.43 -8.05 5.87
N ALA A 91 14.35 -9.38 5.91
CA ALA A 91 13.38 -10.16 5.18
C ALA A 91 12.73 -11.22 6.07
N THR A 92 11.50 -11.62 5.78
CA THR A 92 10.84 -12.78 6.37
C THR A 92 10.34 -13.67 5.25
N ILE A 93 10.82 -14.91 5.22
CA ILE A 93 10.41 -15.91 4.24
C ILE A 93 9.49 -16.89 4.96
N THR A 94 8.25 -16.99 4.53
CA THR A 94 7.23 -17.81 5.19
C THR A 94 6.70 -18.85 4.21
N PRO A 95 7.15 -20.12 4.31
CA PRO A 95 6.51 -21.23 3.66
C PRO A 95 5.14 -21.44 4.31
N HIS A 96 4.09 -21.20 3.55
CA HIS A 96 2.70 -21.35 3.94
C HIS A 96 2.10 -22.55 3.19
N TYR A 97 2.00 -23.67 3.88
CA TYR A 97 1.39 -24.89 3.34
C TYR A 97 -0.14 -24.79 3.41
N MET A 98 -0.82 -25.04 2.29
CA MET A 98 -2.28 -25.08 2.20
C MET A 98 -2.75 -26.45 1.72
N HIS A 99 -3.50 -27.17 2.56
CA HIS A 99 -3.90 -28.54 2.29
C HIS A 99 -4.82 -28.67 1.06
N ARG A 100 -5.87 -27.84 0.97
CA ARG A 100 -6.85 -27.94 -0.13
C ARG A 100 -6.24 -27.62 -1.49
N ARG A 101 -5.34 -26.63 -1.55
CA ARG A 101 -4.64 -26.24 -2.79
C ARG A 101 -3.53 -27.22 -3.16
N GLY A 102 -3.04 -27.97 -2.18
CA GLY A 102 -2.08 -29.05 -2.38
C GLY A 102 -0.65 -28.59 -2.69
N ASN A 103 -0.30 -27.36 -2.33
CA ASN A 103 1.04 -26.80 -2.52
C ASN A 103 1.40 -25.80 -1.40
N ILE A 104 2.63 -25.28 -1.44
CA ILE A 104 3.18 -24.29 -0.53
C ILE A 104 3.22 -22.95 -1.25
N MET A 105 2.64 -21.94 -0.61
CA MET A 105 2.80 -20.55 -0.97
C MET A 105 4.04 -20.00 -0.27
N TRP A 106 4.87 -19.31 -1.02
CA TRP A 106 6.06 -18.66 -0.50
C TRP A 106 5.75 -17.18 -0.33
N GLU A 107 5.50 -16.78 0.91
CA GLU A 107 5.30 -15.37 1.29
C GLU A 107 6.67 -14.77 1.64
N ASN A 108 7.01 -13.63 1.05
CA ASN A 108 8.32 -13.02 1.15
C ASN A 108 8.16 -11.54 1.49
N GLU A 109 8.27 -11.22 2.78
CA GLU A 109 8.24 -9.85 3.27
C GLU A 109 9.67 -9.30 3.25
N PHE A 110 9.89 -8.14 2.65
CA PHE A 110 11.18 -7.44 2.66
C PHE A 110 10.98 -6.00 3.13
N ARG A 111 11.70 -5.59 4.17
CA ARG A 111 11.61 -4.25 4.74
C ARG A 111 12.95 -3.55 4.64
N TYR A 112 12.91 -2.27 4.32
CA TYR A 112 14.11 -1.47 4.19
C TYR A 112 13.92 -0.05 4.71
N LEU A 113 15.02 0.54 5.14
CA LEU A 113 15.13 1.95 5.52
C LEU A 113 16.30 2.57 4.75
N THR A 114 16.01 3.61 3.98
CA THR A 114 17.01 4.38 3.23
C THR A 114 16.84 5.87 3.56
N GLN A 115 17.74 6.71 3.02
CA GLN A 115 17.61 8.17 3.13
C GLN A 115 16.34 8.68 2.45
N ALA A 116 15.88 8.00 1.38
CA ALA A 116 14.67 8.36 0.66
C ALA A 116 13.39 8.01 1.43
N GLY A 117 13.45 7.09 2.40
CA GLY A 117 12.30 6.69 3.20
C GLY A 117 12.36 5.26 3.72
N ALA A 118 11.27 4.85 4.37
CA ALA A 118 11.02 3.47 4.73
C ALA A 118 10.19 2.78 3.65
N GLY A 119 10.38 1.48 3.46
CA GLY A 119 9.51 0.71 2.58
C GLY A 119 9.38 -0.75 2.97
N LEU A 120 8.31 -1.36 2.47
CA LEU A 120 7.97 -2.76 2.62
C LEU A 120 7.58 -3.30 1.25
N MET A 121 8.13 -4.44 0.88
CA MET A 121 7.73 -5.22 -0.27
C MET A 121 7.21 -6.58 0.21
N GLU A 122 6.14 -7.07 -0.39
CA GLU A 122 5.69 -8.46 -0.24
C GLU A 122 5.69 -9.12 -1.61
N LEU A 123 6.22 -10.33 -1.69
CA LEU A 123 6.04 -11.20 -2.84
C LEU A 123 5.52 -12.55 -2.36
N ASP A 124 4.23 -12.77 -2.60
CA ASP A 124 3.61 -14.06 -2.37
C ASP A 124 3.60 -14.84 -3.68
N TYR A 125 4.01 -16.11 -3.64
CA TYR A 125 4.01 -16.96 -4.83
C TYR A 125 3.57 -18.38 -4.52
N LEU A 126 2.46 -18.80 -5.14
CA LEU A 126 1.94 -20.16 -5.13
C LEU A 126 2.19 -20.79 -6.51
N PRO A 127 3.10 -21.76 -6.63
CA PRO A 127 3.48 -22.31 -7.94
C PRO A 127 2.36 -23.07 -8.66
N SER A 128 1.44 -23.70 -7.92
CA SER A 128 0.28 -24.38 -8.47
C SER A 128 -0.87 -24.39 -7.48
N ASP A 129 -2.09 -24.22 -7.97
CA ASP A 129 -3.31 -24.25 -7.17
C ASP A 129 -4.32 -25.24 -7.77
N LYS A 130 -4.58 -26.36 -7.07
CA LYS A 130 -5.52 -27.38 -7.53
C LYS A 130 -6.96 -26.89 -7.60
N VAL A 131 -7.37 -26.03 -6.66
CA VAL A 131 -8.75 -25.52 -6.62
C VAL A 131 -8.97 -24.59 -7.80
N TYR A 132 -8.01 -23.69 -8.04
CA TYR A 132 -8.06 -22.78 -9.18
C TYR A 132 -7.98 -23.53 -10.52
N GLU A 133 -7.17 -24.58 -10.61
CA GLU A 133 -7.07 -25.44 -11.79
C GLU A 133 -8.41 -26.13 -12.14
N ASP A 134 -9.13 -26.62 -11.14
CA ASP A 134 -10.44 -27.24 -11.33
C ASP A 134 -11.51 -26.23 -11.77
N GLU A 135 -11.44 -24.98 -11.27
CA GLU A 135 -12.37 -23.90 -11.61
C GLU A 135 -12.08 -23.25 -12.98
N HIS A 136 -10.81 -23.21 -13.39
CA HIS A 136 -10.33 -22.55 -14.62
C HIS A 136 -9.54 -23.51 -15.54
N PRO A 137 -10.15 -24.62 -16.02
CA PRO A 137 -9.43 -25.68 -16.76
C PRO A 137 -8.89 -25.25 -18.14
N LYS A 138 -9.26 -24.05 -18.62
CA LYS A 138 -8.81 -23.48 -19.90
C LYS A 138 -7.61 -22.55 -19.75
N GLU A 139 -7.29 -22.12 -18.53
CA GLU A 139 -6.13 -21.26 -18.28
C GLU A 139 -4.86 -22.11 -18.24
N GLY A 140 -3.87 -21.72 -19.05
CA GLY A 140 -2.59 -22.44 -19.11
C GLY A 140 -1.69 -22.16 -17.92
N ASP A 141 -1.91 -21.02 -17.24
CA ASP A 141 -1.07 -20.57 -16.15
C ASP A 141 -1.71 -20.83 -14.79
N LYS A 142 -0.99 -21.55 -13.95
CA LYS A 142 -1.53 -22.16 -12.71
C LYS A 142 -0.95 -21.55 -11.45
N HIS A 143 -0.07 -20.56 -11.63
CA HIS A 143 0.59 -19.89 -10.53
C HIS A 143 -0.25 -18.71 -10.06
N ARG A 144 -0.30 -18.50 -8.76
CA ARG A 144 -0.99 -17.34 -8.16
C ARG A 144 0.01 -16.55 -7.35
N TRP A 145 -0.05 -15.23 -7.46
CA TRP A 145 0.91 -14.37 -6.80
C TRP A 145 0.33 -13.01 -6.46
N LEU A 146 0.96 -12.39 -5.46
CA LEU A 146 0.79 -11.01 -5.09
C LEU A 146 2.14 -10.36 -5.03
N PHE A 147 2.22 -9.17 -5.62
CA PHE A 147 3.33 -8.26 -5.42
C PHE A 147 2.79 -6.97 -4.80
N TYR A 148 3.28 -6.67 -3.62
CA TYR A 148 2.97 -5.45 -2.88
C TYR A 148 4.25 -4.66 -2.68
N TRP A 149 4.16 -3.35 -2.85
CA TRP A 149 5.24 -2.44 -2.51
C TRP A 149 4.67 -1.13 -1.97
N GLN A 150 5.00 -0.86 -0.72
CA GLN A 150 4.73 0.41 -0.07
C GLN A 150 6.05 1.11 0.25
N HIS A 151 6.15 2.39 -0.12
CA HIS A 151 7.27 3.23 0.25
C HIS A 151 6.76 4.60 0.64
N SER A 152 7.30 5.16 1.71
CA SER A 152 7.07 6.55 2.08
C SER A 152 8.32 7.16 2.67
N GLY A 153 8.66 8.35 2.20
CA GLY A 153 9.69 9.14 2.85
C GLY A 153 9.79 10.56 2.37
N VAL A 154 10.43 11.35 3.23
CA VAL A 154 10.73 12.76 3.00
C VAL A 154 12.23 12.93 3.14
N MET A 155 12.90 13.27 2.05
CA MET A 155 14.34 13.50 2.00
C MET A 155 14.62 15.00 1.98
N ASP A 156 15.56 15.44 2.82
CA ASP A 156 15.97 16.84 2.95
C ASP A 156 14.82 17.82 3.21
N GLN A 157 13.73 17.36 3.83
CA GLN A 157 12.50 18.11 4.12
C GLN A 157 11.70 18.59 2.89
N VAL A 158 12.22 18.39 1.68
CA VAL A 158 11.64 18.94 0.43
C VAL A 158 11.20 17.87 -0.55
N TRP A 159 11.99 16.81 -0.72
CA TRP A 159 11.68 15.71 -1.62
C TRP A 159 10.74 14.72 -0.94
N ARG A 160 9.67 14.32 -1.63
CA ARG A 160 8.68 13.38 -1.14
C ARG A 160 8.58 12.22 -2.11
N PHE A 161 8.84 11.01 -1.61
CA PHE A 161 8.75 9.78 -2.39
C PHE A 161 7.62 8.94 -1.80
N ASN A 162 6.65 8.55 -2.63
CA ASN A 162 5.62 7.60 -2.20
C ASN A 162 5.35 6.56 -3.28
N VAL A 163 5.27 5.31 -2.86
CA VAL A 163 4.85 4.17 -3.67
C VAL A 163 3.75 3.44 -2.93
N ASP A 164 2.68 3.14 -3.64
CA ASP A 164 1.53 2.36 -3.18
C ASP A 164 1.13 1.45 -4.34
N TYR A 165 1.79 0.28 -4.41
CA TYR A 165 1.69 -0.63 -5.52
C TYR A 165 1.22 -2.00 -5.05
N THR A 166 0.07 -2.42 -5.55
CA THR A 166 -0.47 -3.76 -5.36
C THR A 166 -0.81 -4.33 -6.72
N LYS A 167 -0.31 -5.53 -7.01
CA LYS A 167 -0.66 -6.28 -8.21
C LYS A 167 -0.81 -7.74 -7.85
N VAL A 168 -1.86 -8.35 -8.39
CA VAL A 168 -2.18 -9.76 -8.17
C VAL A 168 -2.32 -10.48 -9.51
N SER A 169 -2.11 -11.79 -9.51
CA SER A 169 -2.25 -12.66 -10.68
C SER A 169 -3.65 -12.63 -11.29
N ASP A 170 -4.68 -12.65 -10.44
CA ASP A 170 -6.07 -12.87 -10.81
C ASP A 170 -7.05 -12.06 -9.94
N SER A 171 -8.27 -11.87 -10.42
CA SER A 171 -9.32 -11.08 -9.75
C SER A 171 -9.83 -11.72 -8.46
N SER A 172 -9.63 -13.03 -8.28
CA SER A 172 -10.09 -13.79 -7.11
C SER A 172 -9.03 -13.91 -6.02
N TYR A 173 -7.85 -13.33 -6.18
CA TYR A 173 -6.71 -13.49 -5.26
C TYR A 173 -7.10 -13.21 -3.80
N PHE A 174 -7.60 -12.01 -3.51
CA PHE A 174 -7.99 -11.63 -2.15
C PHE A 174 -9.29 -12.28 -1.67
N ASN A 175 -10.06 -12.89 -2.57
CA ASN A 175 -11.18 -13.74 -2.16
C ASN A 175 -10.67 -15.07 -1.60
N ASP A 176 -9.52 -15.57 -2.05
CA ASP A 176 -9.09 -16.91 -1.69
C ASP A 176 -7.95 -16.92 -0.65
N PHE A 177 -7.10 -15.89 -0.66
CA PHE A 177 -5.95 -15.76 0.26
C PHE A 177 -6.15 -14.61 1.23
N ASP A 178 -5.90 -14.88 2.51
CA ASP A 178 -5.83 -13.83 3.51
C ASP A 178 -4.47 -13.14 3.42
N SER A 179 -4.46 -11.81 3.32
CA SER A 179 -3.25 -11.00 3.30
C SER A 179 -3.40 -9.81 4.22
N LYS A 180 -2.28 -9.27 4.72
CA LYS A 180 -2.28 -7.98 5.42
C LYS A 180 -2.39 -6.80 4.45
N TYR A 181 -2.13 -7.04 3.16
CA TYR A 181 -1.96 -6.01 2.13
C TYR A 181 -3.18 -5.85 1.22
N GLY A 182 -4.23 -6.62 1.46
CA GLY A 182 -5.52 -6.52 0.77
C GLY A 182 -6.55 -7.46 1.38
N SER A 183 -7.81 -7.23 1.03
CA SER A 183 -8.98 -7.91 1.60
C SER A 183 -9.95 -8.36 0.51
N SER A 184 -10.77 -9.36 0.79
CA SER A 184 -11.84 -9.82 -0.12
C SER A 184 -12.91 -8.77 -0.41
N THR A 185 -12.94 -7.67 0.36
CA THR A 185 -13.83 -6.52 0.14
C THR A 185 -13.32 -5.56 -0.92
N ASP A 186 -12.05 -5.68 -1.32
CA ASP A 186 -11.43 -4.75 -2.25
C ASP A 186 -11.94 -5.05 -3.66
N GLY A 187 -12.45 -4.02 -4.35
CA GLY A 187 -12.92 -4.15 -5.73
C GLY A 187 -11.84 -3.89 -6.78
N TYR A 188 -10.66 -3.44 -6.35
CA TYR A 188 -9.53 -3.14 -7.22
C TYR A 188 -8.22 -3.07 -6.42
N ALA A 189 -7.09 -3.29 -7.09
CA ALA A 189 -5.77 -2.98 -6.57
C ALA A 189 -5.25 -1.65 -7.13
N THR A 190 -4.54 -0.91 -6.29
CA THR A 190 -3.98 0.40 -6.60
C THR A 190 -2.51 0.28 -7.01
N GLN A 191 -2.10 0.99 -8.05
CA GLN A 191 -0.73 0.98 -8.58
C GLN A 191 -0.27 2.42 -8.79
N LYS A 192 0.30 3.01 -7.74
CA LYS A 192 0.65 4.43 -7.69
C LYS A 192 2.12 4.63 -7.37
N PHE A 193 2.74 5.48 -8.17
CA PHE A 193 4.08 6.00 -7.95
C PHE A 193 4.00 7.52 -7.90
N SER A 194 4.69 8.15 -6.97
CA SER A 194 4.76 9.61 -6.91
C SER A 194 6.09 10.10 -6.40
N VAL A 195 6.60 11.14 -7.07
CA VAL A 195 7.77 11.90 -6.67
C VAL A 195 7.38 13.35 -6.66
N GLY A 196 7.59 14.02 -5.53
CA GLY A 196 7.25 15.42 -5.36
C GLY A 196 8.40 16.22 -4.77
N TYR A 197 8.39 17.50 -5.07
CA TYR A 197 9.22 18.51 -4.45
C TYR A 197 8.29 19.57 -3.86
N ALA A 198 8.36 19.83 -2.55
CA ALA A 198 7.61 20.92 -1.95
C ALA A 198 8.45 21.73 -0.96
N VAL A 199 8.37 23.04 -1.15
CA VAL A 199 8.83 24.10 -0.25
C VAL A 199 7.62 24.91 0.22
N GLN A 200 7.83 25.92 1.05
CA GLN A 200 6.74 26.65 1.72
C GLN A 200 5.71 27.27 0.75
N ASN A 201 6.14 27.77 -0.40
CA ASN A 201 5.30 28.52 -1.35
C ASN A 201 5.11 27.81 -2.70
N PHE A 202 5.68 26.62 -2.88
CA PHE A 202 5.66 25.91 -4.15
C PHE A 202 5.73 24.41 -3.92
N ASP A 203 4.88 23.66 -4.62
CA ASP A 203 5.00 22.22 -4.73
C ASP A 203 4.74 21.74 -6.16
N ALA A 204 5.48 20.72 -6.56
CA ALA A 204 5.29 20.01 -7.81
C ALA A 204 5.39 18.52 -7.57
N THR A 205 4.39 17.76 -8.02
CA THR A 205 4.34 16.31 -7.88
C THR A 205 4.08 15.67 -9.22
N VAL A 206 4.97 14.78 -9.64
CA VAL A 206 4.72 13.87 -10.76
C VAL A 206 4.29 12.52 -10.19
N SER A 207 3.23 11.95 -10.76
CA SER A 207 2.68 10.68 -10.32
C SER A 207 2.18 9.85 -11.49
N THR A 208 2.25 8.54 -11.35
CA THR A 208 1.58 7.57 -12.20
C THR A 208 0.52 6.87 -11.38
N LYS A 209 -0.69 6.71 -11.92
CA LYS A 209 -1.81 6.08 -11.21
C LYS A 209 -2.49 5.08 -12.13
N GLN A 210 -2.41 3.81 -11.76
CA GLN A 210 -3.04 2.69 -12.44
C GLN A 210 -3.93 1.93 -11.45
N PHE A 211 -4.93 1.22 -11.96
CA PHE A 211 -5.85 0.43 -11.17
C PHE A 211 -6.13 -0.91 -11.84
N GLN A 212 -6.04 -1.99 -11.07
CA GLN A 212 -6.44 -3.33 -11.51
C GLN A 212 -7.82 -3.65 -10.92
N VAL A 213 -8.87 -3.60 -11.74
CA VAL A 213 -10.25 -3.86 -11.31
C VAL A 213 -10.50 -5.35 -11.20
N PHE A 214 -11.06 -5.80 -10.07
CA PHE A 214 -11.40 -7.20 -9.82
C PHE A 214 -12.83 -7.51 -10.29
N ASN A 215 -13.03 -7.43 -11.61
CA ASN A 215 -14.30 -7.78 -12.23
C ASN A 215 -14.09 -8.36 -13.63
N ASP A 216 -14.42 -9.64 -13.80
CA ASP A 216 -14.18 -10.38 -15.04
C ASP A 216 -15.05 -9.89 -16.21
N GLN A 217 -16.16 -9.19 -15.92
CA GLN A 217 -17.04 -8.64 -16.97
C GLN A 217 -16.53 -7.29 -17.50
N ASN A 218 -15.89 -6.48 -16.65
CA ASN A 218 -15.36 -5.19 -17.08
C ASN A 218 -14.12 -4.78 -16.28
N THR A 219 -12.96 -5.10 -16.85
CA THR A 219 -11.64 -4.70 -16.36
C THR A 219 -11.17 -3.35 -16.91
N SER A 220 -12.02 -2.64 -17.67
CA SER A 220 -11.65 -1.33 -18.23
C SER A 220 -11.45 -0.33 -17.10
N SER A 221 -10.26 0.25 -17.06
CA SER A 221 -9.92 1.31 -16.13
C SER A 221 -9.03 2.32 -16.84
N TYR A 222 -9.20 3.59 -16.51
CA TYR A 222 -8.28 4.64 -16.93
C TYR A 222 -7.12 4.76 -15.96
N SER A 223 -5.95 5.00 -16.53
CA SER A 223 -4.70 5.26 -15.83
C SER A 223 -4.20 6.65 -16.18
N ALA A 224 -3.52 7.30 -15.24
CA ALA A 224 -2.88 8.59 -15.43
C ALA A 224 -1.35 8.39 -15.57
N GLU A 225 -0.81 8.64 -16.77
CA GLU A 225 0.53 8.22 -17.19
C GLU A 225 1.26 9.28 -18.06
N PRO A 226 1.98 10.24 -17.47
CA PRO A 226 1.97 10.63 -16.06
C PRO A 226 0.94 11.74 -15.76
N GLN A 227 0.75 12.03 -14.49
CA GLN A 227 0.07 13.21 -13.95
C GLN A 227 1.07 14.11 -13.23
N LEU A 228 1.21 15.34 -13.70
CA LEU A 228 1.97 16.41 -13.06
C LEU A 228 0.99 17.40 -12.43
N ASP A 229 1.11 17.61 -11.12
CA ASP A 229 0.41 18.65 -10.37
C ASP A 229 1.43 19.69 -9.89
N VAL A 230 1.11 20.96 -10.04
CA VAL A 230 1.95 22.08 -9.60
C VAL A 230 1.08 23.07 -8.84
N ASN A 231 1.51 23.47 -7.66
CA ASN A 231 0.90 24.53 -6.88
C ASN A 231 1.94 25.61 -6.58
N TYR A 232 1.52 26.86 -6.73
CA TYR A 232 2.27 28.01 -6.28
C TYR A 232 1.38 28.87 -5.40
N TYR A 233 1.88 29.24 -4.23
CA TYR A 233 1.18 30.03 -3.23
C TYR A 233 1.90 31.36 -3.05
N HIS A 234 1.16 32.46 -3.08
CA HIS A 234 1.68 33.77 -2.74
C HIS A 234 0.66 34.47 -1.87
N ASN A 235 0.97 34.48 -0.58
CA ASN A 235 0.20 35.18 0.44
C ASN A 235 0.73 36.62 0.56
N ASP A 236 -0.06 37.50 1.14
CA ASP A 236 0.31 38.90 1.41
C ASP A 236 0.40 39.82 0.17
N LEU A 237 -0.38 39.57 -0.88
CA LEU A 237 -0.57 40.51 -1.99
C LEU A 237 -1.55 41.62 -1.57
N GLY A 238 -1.12 42.48 -0.64
CA GLY A 238 -2.00 43.44 0.02
C GLY A 238 -2.98 42.70 0.95
N PRO A 239 -4.31 42.87 0.81
CA PRO A 239 -5.29 42.10 1.59
C PRO A 239 -5.63 40.75 0.96
N PHE A 240 -5.02 40.39 -0.17
CA PHE A 240 -5.35 39.18 -0.93
C PHE A 240 -4.29 38.10 -0.76
N ASP A 241 -4.73 36.85 -0.72
CA ASP A 241 -3.87 35.71 -1.00
C ASP A 241 -4.15 35.20 -2.41
N THR A 242 -3.13 34.59 -3.02
CA THR A 242 -3.22 34.05 -4.37
C THR A 242 -2.62 32.66 -4.42
N ARG A 243 -3.25 31.81 -5.24
CA ARG A 243 -2.77 30.47 -5.54
C ARG A 243 -2.92 30.22 -7.03
N ILE A 244 -1.91 29.61 -7.62
CA ILE A 244 -2.01 29.07 -8.98
C ILE A 244 -1.87 27.56 -8.88
N TYR A 245 -2.88 26.84 -9.34
CA TYR A 245 -2.83 25.41 -9.56
C TYR A 245 -2.69 25.12 -11.05
N GLY A 246 -1.75 24.27 -11.40
CA GLY A 246 -1.54 23.76 -12.75
C GLY A 246 -1.53 22.24 -12.74
N GLN A 247 -2.14 21.63 -13.75
CA GLN A 247 -2.08 20.20 -13.94
C GLN A 247 -1.87 19.85 -15.41
N ALA A 248 -0.99 18.89 -15.67
CA ALA A 248 -0.86 18.23 -16.95
C ALA A 248 -0.98 16.72 -16.73
N VAL A 249 -1.87 16.06 -17.45
CA VAL A 249 -2.10 14.62 -17.28
C VAL A 249 -2.40 13.98 -18.62
N HIS A 250 -1.83 12.80 -18.83
CA HIS A 250 -2.16 11.93 -19.95
C HIS A 250 -2.94 10.71 -19.43
N PHE A 251 -4.12 10.50 -19.99
CA PHE A 251 -5.03 9.42 -19.63
C PHE A 251 -5.00 8.35 -20.71
N VAL A 252 -4.72 7.12 -20.30
CA VAL A 252 -4.74 5.91 -21.12
C VAL A 252 -5.69 4.90 -20.50
N ASN A 253 -6.26 4.00 -21.29
CA ASN A 253 -7.14 2.96 -20.78
C ASN A 253 -6.47 1.58 -20.92
N THR A 254 -6.87 0.63 -20.07
CA THR A 254 -6.45 -0.77 -20.22
C THR A 254 -6.97 -1.43 -21.50
N LYS A 255 -8.04 -0.90 -22.11
CA LYS A 255 -8.58 -1.38 -23.39
C LYS A 255 -8.18 -0.45 -24.54
N ASP A 256 -7.62 -1.05 -25.59
CA ASP A 256 -7.16 -0.33 -26.79
C ASP A 256 -8.26 0.35 -27.61
N ASN A 257 -9.53 0.04 -27.36
CA ASN A 257 -10.67 0.62 -28.09
C ASN A 257 -11.30 1.83 -27.37
N MET A 258 -10.74 2.22 -26.23
CA MET A 258 -11.20 3.37 -25.44
C MET A 258 -10.42 4.63 -25.81
N PRO A 259 -11.06 5.82 -25.78
CA PRO A 259 -10.39 7.10 -26.01
C PRO A 259 -9.18 7.31 -25.11
N GLU A 260 -8.17 7.98 -25.63
CA GLU A 260 -7.05 8.51 -24.83
C GLU A 260 -7.15 10.03 -24.77
N ALA A 261 -6.60 10.64 -23.72
CA ALA A 261 -6.70 12.09 -23.57
C ALA A 261 -5.48 12.71 -22.88
N THR A 262 -4.95 13.77 -23.47
CA THR A 262 -4.01 14.67 -22.79
C THR A 262 -4.76 15.91 -22.33
N ARG A 263 -4.70 16.21 -21.04
CA ARG A 263 -5.37 17.35 -20.43
C ARG A 263 -4.35 18.29 -19.80
N VAL A 264 -4.48 19.58 -20.14
CA VAL A 264 -3.79 20.68 -19.44
C VAL A 264 -4.84 21.54 -18.76
N HIS A 265 -4.59 21.86 -17.49
CA HIS A 265 -5.49 22.63 -16.65
C HIS A 265 -4.72 23.72 -15.90
N LEU A 266 -5.29 24.92 -15.87
CA LEU A 266 -4.76 26.07 -15.15
C LEU A 266 -5.88 26.72 -14.34
N GLU A 267 -5.62 26.91 -13.06
CA GLU A 267 -6.57 27.43 -12.07
C GLU A 267 -5.93 28.48 -11.17
N PRO A 268 -5.84 29.75 -11.62
CA PRO A 268 -5.55 30.86 -10.73
C PRO A 268 -6.74 31.14 -9.81
N THR A 269 -6.43 31.36 -8.53
CA THR A 269 -7.37 31.67 -7.47
C THR A 269 -6.86 32.89 -6.70
N ILE A 270 -7.77 33.83 -6.42
CA ILE A 270 -7.54 34.96 -5.53
C ILE A 270 -8.59 34.93 -4.42
N ASN A 271 -8.15 35.06 -3.17
CA ASN A 271 -9.02 35.09 -2.01
C ASN A 271 -8.79 36.35 -1.17
N LEU A 272 -9.87 36.86 -0.59
CA LEU A 272 -9.90 37.99 0.33
C LEU A 272 -10.48 37.50 1.67
N PRO A 273 -9.62 37.04 2.61
CA PRO A 273 -10.04 36.64 3.93
C PRO A 273 -10.19 37.86 4.85
N LEU A 274 -11.40 38.09 5.36
CA LEU A 274 -11.70 39.10 6.37
C LEU A 274 -12.13 38.41 7.66
N SER A 275 -11.48 38.70 8.79
CA SER A 275 -11.81 38.07 10.07
C SER A 275 -11.89 39.10 11.19
N ASN A 276 -12.84 38.90 12.10
CA ASN A 276 -12.94 39.62 13.36
C ASN A 276 -13.18 38.62 14.51
N ARG A 277 -13.46 39.11 15.73
CA ARG A 277 -13.61 38.26 16.93
C ARG A 277 -14.83 37.33 16.91
N TRP A 278 -15.88 37.66 16.16
CA TRP A 278 -17.17 36.97 16.18
C TRP A 278 -17.52 36.36 14.82
N GLY A 279 -16.67 36.51 13.81
CA GLY A 279 -16.90 35.94 12.51
C GLY A 279 -15.78 36.15 11.49
N SER A 280 -15.91 35.41 10.40
CA SER A 280 -15.04 35.48 9.24
C SER A 280 -15.87 35.53 7.95
N LEU A 281 -15.39 36.29 6.98
CA LEU A 281 -15.94 36.39 5.63
C LEU A 281 -14.79 36.20 4.64
N ASN A 282 -14.83 35.15 3.84
CA ASN A 282 -13.84 34.88 2.80
C ASN A 282 -14.50 34.99 1.42
N THR A 283 -13.97 35.86 0.57
CA THR A 283 -14.41 35.99 -0.82
C THR A 283 -13.36 35.41 -1.75
N GLU A 284 -13.73 34.46 -2.60
CA GLU A 284 -12.84 33.75 -3.51
C GLU A 284 -13.31 33.94 -4.96
N ALA A 285 -12.40 34.36 -5.84
CA ALA A 285 -12.59 34.35 -7.28
C ALA A 285 -11.57 33.42 -7.93
N LYS A 286 -12.04 32.58 -8.84
CA LYS A 286 -11.26 31.51 -9.47
C LYS A 286 -11.57 31.45 -10.96
N LEU A 287 -10.58 31.15 -11.78
CA LEU A 287 -10.77 30.90 -13.21
C LEU A 287 -10.28 29.49 -13.54
N MET A 288 -11.15 28.63 -14.05
CA MET A 288 -10.80 27.28 -14.47
C MET A 288 -10.63 27.23 -15.98
N ALA A 289 -9.39 27.22 -16.48
CA ALA A 289 -9.06 27.06 -17.89
C ALA A 289 -8.54 25.64 -18.15
N THR A 290 -9.18 24.89 -19.03
CA THR A 290 -8.84 23.50 -19.33
C THR A 290 -8.81 23.27 -20.84
N HIS A 291 -7.77 22.62 -21.32
CA HIS A 291 -7.65 22.15 -22.70
C HIS A 291 -7.52 20.63 -22.71
N TYR A 292 -8.25 19.99 -23.62
CA TYR A 292 -8.23 18.55 -23.84
C TYR A 292 -7.82 18.28 -25.29
N GLN A 293 -6.81 17.43 -25.46
CA GLN A 293 -6.48 16.78 -26.72
C GLN A 293 -6.87 15.31 -26.59
N GLN A 294 -7.85 14.87 -27.34
CA GLN A 294 -8.41 13.51 -27.30
C GLN A 294 -8.01 12.75 -28.56
N THR A 295 -7.67 11.48 -28.42
CA THR A 295 -7.26 10.57 -29.50
C THR A 295 -7.97 9.23 -29.37
N ASN A 296 -7.87 8.38 -30.40
CA ASN A 296 -8.52 7.07 -30.43
C ASN A 296 -10.06 7.14 -30.30
N LEU A 297 -10.67 8.10 -31.00
CA LEU A 297 -12.10 8.39 -30.88
C LEU A 297 -12.97 7.58 -31.84
N ASP A 298 -12.41 6.98 -32.88
CA ASP A 298 -13.19 6.36 -33.96
C ASP A 298 -14.07 5.21 -33.47
N SER A 299 -13.50 4.26 -32.73
CA SER A 299 -14.25 3.13 -32.16
C SER A 299 -15.36 3.62 -31.24
N TYR A 300 -15.06 4.60 -30.37
CA TYR A 300 -16.03 5.18 -29.44
C TYR A 300 -17.17 5.93 -30.16
N ASN A 301 -16.84 6.78 -31.13
CA ASN A 301 -17.79 7.60 -31.86
C ASN A 301 -18.61 6.83 -32.90
N SER A 302 -18.12 5.66 -33.32
CA SER A 302 -18.83 4.75 -34.24
C SER A 302 -19.90 3.90 -33.55
N ASP A 303 -19.87 3.77 -32.22
CA ASP A 303 -20.87 3.03 -31.46
C ASP A 303 -22.22 3.78 -31.47
N PRO A 304 -23.30 3.21 -32.03
CA PRO A 304 -24.60 3.85 -32.10
C PRO A 304 -25.25 4.12 -30.73
N ASN A 305 -24.77 3.49 -29.66
CA ASN A 305 -25.22 3.76 -28.29
C ASN A 305 -24.65 5.08 -27.73
N ASN A 306 -23.52 5.55 -28.28
CA ASN A 306 -22.87 6.79 -27.86
C ASN A 306 -23.48 8.00 -28.56
N LYS A 307 -24.50 8.59 -27.92
CA LYS A 307 -25.19 9.78 -28.45
C LYS A 307 -24.33 11.04 -28.48
N ASN A 308 -23.35 11.14 -27.58
CA ASN A 308 -22.46 12.29 -27.45
C ASN A 308 -21.12 11.95 -28.08
N LYS A 309 -20.87 12.49 -29.26
CA LYS A 309 -19.58 12.32 -29.93
C LYS A 309 -18.51 13.16 -29.25
N LEU A 310 -17.31 12.60 -29.16
CA LEU A 310 -16.13 13.28 -28.65
C LEU A 310 -15.43 14.00 -29.80
N GLU A 311 -14.89 15.20 -29.52
CA GLU A 311 -14.08 16.00 -30.44
C GLU A 311 -12.60 15.90 -30.08
N ASP A 312 -11.72 15.95 -31.08
CA ASP A 312 -10.26 15.82 -30.87
C ASP A 312 -9.66 16.93 -30.00
N SER A 313 -10.19 18.17 -30.08
CA SER A 313 -9.66 19.32 -29.35
C SER A 313 -10.79 20.11 -28.69
N VAL A 314 -10.81 20.14 -27.35
CA VAL A 314 -11.86 20.81 -26.57
C VAL A 314 -11.24 21.83 -25.61
N ASN A 315 -11.80 23.04 -25.61
CA ASN A 315 -11.43 24.11 -24.68
C ASN A 315 -12.60 24.41 -23.73
N ARG A 316 -12.30 24.55 -22.44
CA ARG A 316 -13.28 24.90 -21.41
C ARG A 316 -12.71 25.97 -20.49
N VAL A 317 -13.36 27.14 -20.46
CA VAL A 317 -13.00 28.25 -19.56
C VAL A 317 -14.23 28.63 -18.75
N MET A 318 -14.11 28.54 -17.42
CA MET A 318 -15.23 28.79 -16.50
C MET A 318 -14.77 29.67 -15.34
N PRO A 319 -15.36 30.86 -15.13
CA PRO A 319 -15.15 31.62 -13.91
C PRO A 319 -15.97 31.01 -12.75
N GLN A 320 -15.45 31.12 -11.54
CA GLN A 320 -16.14 30.77 -10.31
C GLN A 320 -15.99 31.91 -9.31
N PHE A 321 -17.09 32.21 -8.62
CA PHE A 321 -17.13 33.17 -7.52
C PHE A 321 -17.77 32.48 -6.31
N LYS A 322 -17.14 32.58 -5.15
CA LYS A 322 -17.59 31.95 -3.90
C LYS A 322 -17.43 32.94 -2.75
N VAL A 323 -18.44 33.03 -1.89
CA VAL A 323 -18.40 33.83 -0.66
C VAL A 323 -18.78 32.91 0.49
N GLU A 324 -17.93 32.84 1.49
CA GLU A 324 -18.08 31.98 2.66
C GLU A 324 -18.07 32.85 3.92
N GLY A 325 -19.09 32.69 4.76
CA GLY A 325 -19.22 33.44 6.01
C GLY A 325 -19.43 32.50 7.19
N THR A 326 -18.73 32.74 8.29
CA THR A 326 -18.86 31.98 9.54
C THR A 326 -19.04 32.96 10.69
N LEU A 327 -19.96 32.64 11.62
CA LEU A 327 -20.24 33.43 12.81
C LEU A 327 -20.11 32.54 14.05
N VAL A 328 -19.58 33.10 15.13
CA VAL A 328 -19.46 32.41 16.43
C VAL A 328 -20.27 33.19 17.45
N PHE A 329 -21.20 32.49 18.09
CA PHE A 329 -22.03 33.04 19.16
C PHE A 329 -21.73 32.27 20.44
N GLU A 330 -21.49 33.00 21.53
CA GLU A 330 -21.36 32.43 22.86
C GLU A 330 -22.56 32.86 23.70
N SER A 331 -23.07 31.92 24.50
CA SER A 331 -24.08 32.18 25.51
C SER A 331 -23.66 31.45 26.78
N ASP A 332 -23.67 32.17 27.89
CA ASP A 332 -23.47 31.55 29.19
C ASP A 332 -24.68 30.66 29.51
N MET A 333 -24.42 29.43 29.95
CA MET A 333 -25.44 28.53 30.51
C MET A 333 -25.10 28.25 31.96
N GLU A 334 -25.83 28.89 32.88
CA GLU A 334 -25.76 28.53 34.30
C GLU A 334 -26.40 27.15 34.50
N ILE A 335 -25.64 26.22 35.08
CA ILE A 335 -26.15 24.92 35.50
C ILE A 335 -26.91 25.14 36.83
N LEU A 336 -28.24 25.05 36.77
CA LEU A 336 -29.13 25.13 37.94
C LEU A 336 -29.01 23.93 38.88
#